data_AF-A0A938KHR6-F1
#
_entry.id   AF-A0A938KHR6-F1
#
_cell.length_a   1.000
_cell.length_b   1.000
_cell.length_c   1.000
_cell.angle_alpha   90.00
_cell.angle_beta   90.00
_cell.angle_gamma   90.00
#
_symmetry.space_group_name_H-M   'P 1'
#
loop_
_entity.id
_entity.type
_entity.pdbx_description
1 polymer ?
#
loop_
_entity_poly.entity_id
_entity_poly.type
_entity_poly.pdbx_seq_one_letter_code
_entity_poly.pdbx_strand_id
1 'polypeptide(L)'
;MQNTLTDRPRPVITGGLRLFLYATAALNGAAILVIEILGAKMLAPYIGTSHFVWTAQISVTLLSLAIGYFIGGRWSDRSQGIGGLYAAMAGAAAYLALTLSVTESVSYRCLDLGVKLGSIMAATFLFFVPLTLLAMTGP
;
A
#
# COMPACT_ATOMS: atom_id res chain seq x y z
N MET A 1 -27.12 -27.80 -27.31
CA MET A 1 -26.17 -28.63 -26.51
C MET A 1 -25.19 -27.71 -25.77
N GLN A 2 -25.68 -26.93 -24.79
CA GLN A 2 -24.88 -26.08 -23.91
C GLN A 2 -25.24 -26.42 -22.47
N ASN A 3 -24.33 -27.05 -21.71
CA ASN A 3 -24.15 -26.89 -20.25
C ASN A 3 -23.23 -27.98 -19.69
N THR A 4 -21.91 -27.83 -19.86
CA THR A 4 -20.92 -28.75 -19.24
C THR A 4 -19.67 -28.05 -18.68
N LEU A 5 -19.65 -26.72 -18.52
CA LEU A 5 -18.41 -25.98 -18.16
C LEU A 5 -18.41 -25.21 -16.83
N THR A 6 -19.32 -25.46 -15.88
CA THR A 6 -19.37 -24.66 -14.63
C THR A 6 -19.39 -25.44 -13.32
N ASP A 7 -19.09 -26.74 -13.31
CA ASP A 7 -18.96 -27.50 -12.05
C ASP A 7 -17.49 -27.56 -11.59
N ARG A 8 -16.88 -26.38 -11.41
CA ARG A 8 -15.62 -26.33 -10.65
C ARG A 8 -15.99 -26.49 -9.17
N PRO A 9 -15.50 -27.52 -8.46
CA PRO A 9 -15.72 -27.62 -7.03
C PRO A 9 -15.21 -26.33 -6.39
N ARG A 10 -16.12 -25.51 -5.87
CA ARG A 10 -15.74 -24.30 -5.13
C ARG A 10 -14.90 -24.78 -3.95
N PRO A 11 -13.68 -24.25 -3.74
CA PRO A 11 -12.85 -24.68 -2.62
C PRO A 11 -13.68 -24.58 -1.36
N VAL A 12 -13.83 -25.71 -0.66
CA VAL A 12 -14.60 -25.79 0.59
C VAL A 12 -13.72 -25.13 1.65
N ILE A 13 -13.76 -23.80 1.72
CA ILE A 13 -12.93 -23.04 2.66
C ILE A 13 -13.45 -23.31 4.06
N THR A 14 -12.70 -24.12 4.82
CA THR A 14 -12.90 -24.40 6.25
C THR A 14 -13.06 -23.09 7.03
N GLY A 15 -13.94 -23.07 8.04
CA GLY A 15 -14.20 -21.87 8.85
C GLY A 15 -12.94 -21.18 9.39
N GLY A 16 -11.94 -21.98 9.80
CA GLY A 16 -10.64 -21.46 10.26
C GLY A 16 -9.83 -20.74 9.17
N LEU A 17 -9.87 -21.21 7.93
CA LEU A 17 -9.17 -20.57 6.80
C LEU A 17 -9.87 -19.26 6.40
N ARG A 18 -11.20 -19.19 6.49
CA ARG A 18 -11.94 -17.92 6.28
C ARG A 18 -11.57 -16.88 7.32
N LEU A 19 -11.47 -17.28 8.60
CA LEU A 19 -11.06 -16.38 9.66
C LEU A 19 -9.63 -15.87 9.45
N PHE A 20 -8.71 -16.75 9.02
CA PHE A 20 -7.34 -16.35 8.71
C PHE A 20 -7.25 -15.36 7.54
N LEU A 21 -8.02 -15.57 6.47
CA LEU A 21 -8.09 -14.64 5.33
C LEU A 21 -8.66 -13.28 5.74
N TYR A 22 -9.73 -13.25 6.55
CA TYR A 22 -10.27 -11.98 7.04
C TYR A 22 -9.31 -11.28 8.02
N ALA A 23 -8.63 -12.03 8.89
CA ALA A 23 -7.65 -11.45 9.80
C ALA A 23 -6.46 -10.82 9.06
N THR A 24 -5.94 -11.50 8.03
CA THR A 24 -4.84 -10.98 7.20
C THR A 24 -5.27 -9.75 6.40
N ALA A 25 -6.46 -9.74 5.81
CA ALA A 25 -7.03 -8.57 5.15
C ALA A 25 -7.22 -7.38 6.11
N ALA A 26 -7.71 -7.64 7.32
CA ALA A 26 -7.87 -6.62 8.36
C ALA A 26 -6.51 -6.06 8.83
N LEU A 27 -5.51 -6.91 9.06
CA LEU A 27 -4.15 -6.47 9.38
C LEU A 27 -3.53 -5.64 8.24
N ASN A 28 -3.76 -6.03 6.99
CA ASN A 28 -3.29 -5.29 5.83
C ASN A 28 -3.87 -3.87 5.79
N GLY A 29 -5.19 -3.75 5.97
CA GLY A 29 -5.86 -2.46 6.09
C GLY A 29 -5.36 -1.63 7.27
N ALA A 30 -5.16 -2.25 8.43
CA ALA A 30 -4.60 -1.59 9.61
C ALA A 30 -3.18 -1.07 9.34
N ALA A 31 -2.34 -1.85 8.66
CA ALA A 31 -0.99 -1.43 8.28
C ALA A 31 -1.00 -0.23 7.32
N ILE A 32 -1.90 -0.21 6.33
CA ILE A 32 -2.07 0.93 5.41
C ILE A 32 -2.39 2.22 6.19
N LEU A 33 -3.37 2.15 7.11
CA LEU A 33 -3.75 3.30 7.93
C LEU A 33 -2.62 3.76 8.86
N VAL A 34 -1.87 2.82 9.44
CA VAL A 34 -0.70 3.15 10.27
C VAL A 34 0.36 3.87 9.46
N ILE A 35 0.66 3.40 8.23
CA ILE A 35 1.62 4.03 7.32
C ILE A 35 1.15 5.44 6.92
N GLU A 36 -0.15 5.59 6.64
CA GLU A 36 -0.74 6.89 6.29
C GLU A 36 -0.51 7.94 7.38
N ILE A 37 -0.86 7.60 8.63
CA ILE A 37 -0.70 8.48 9.79
C ILE A 37 0.79 8.71 10.10
N LEU A 38 1.62 7.66 10.06
CA LEU A 38 3.07 7.78 10.27
C LEU A 38 3.70 8.71 9.24
N GLY A 39 3.37 8.55 7.96
CA GLY A 39 3.95 9.39 6.91
C GLY A 39 3.58 10.87 7.08
N ALA A 40 2.31 11.17 7.40
CA ALA A 40 1.91 12.54 7.73
C ALA A 40 2.71 13.12 8.92
N LYS A 41 3.01 12.29 9.94
CA LYS A 41 3.84 12.70 11.09
C LYS A 41 5.32 12.80 10.77
N MET A 42 5.86 11.98 9.87
CA MET A 42 7.27 12.08 9.43
C MET A 42 7.52 13.34 8.60
N LEU A 43 6.53 13.81 7.84
CA LEU A 43 6.61 15.07 7.08
C LEU A 43 6.37 16.31 7.95
N ALA A 44 5.68 16.18 9.09
CA ALA A 44 5.37 17.27 10.01
C ALA A 44 6.58 18.10 10.50
N PRO A 45 7.74 17.52 10.90
CA PRO A 45 8.89 18.32 11.36
C PRO A 45 9.60 19.11 10.25
N TYR A 46 9.48 18.71 8.99
CA TYR A 46 10.20 19.34 7.87
C TYR A 46 9.35 20.36 7.09
N ILE A 47 8.06 20.08 6.93
CA ILE A 47 7.14 20.84 6.09
C ILE A 47 6.12 21.64 6.95
N GLY A 48 5.96 21.28 8.23
CA GLY A 48 4.97 21.84 9.15
C GLY A 48 3.66 21.05 9.18
N THR A 49 2.83 21.30 10.20
CA THR A 49 1.54 20.61 10.44
C THR A 49 0.36 21.26 9.72
N SER A 50 0.56 21.75 8.50
CA SER A 50 -0.50 22.40 7.73
C SER A 50 -1.50 21.39 7.18
N HIS A 51 -2.78 21.75 7.10
CA HIS A 51 -3.83 20.94 6.45
C HIS A 51 -3.44 20.46 5.04
N PHE A 52 -2.61 21.25 4.34
CA PHE A 52 -2.08 20.91 3.02
C PHE A 52 -1.25 19.62 2.99
N VAL A 53 -0.45 19.34 4.03
CA VAL A 53 0.36 18.10 4.10
C VAL A 53 -0.54 16.89 4.31
N TRP A 54 -1.58 17.07 5.12
CA TRP A 54 -2.55 16.02 5.41
C TRP A 54 -3.35 15.62 4.17
N THR A 55 -3.84 16.60 3.41
CA THR A 55 -4.57 16.34 2.16
C THR A 55 -3.66 15.80 1.05
N ALA A 56 -2.40 16.25 0.98
CA ALA A 56 -1.40 15.67 0.09
C ALA A 56 -1.17 14.19 0.38
N GLN A 57 -0.98 13.83 1.65
CA GLN A 57 -0.76 12.44 2.07
C GLN A 57 -1.94 11.55 1.73
N ILE A 58 -3.17 11.99 2.05
CA ILE A 58 -4.39 11.24 1.71
C ILE A 58 -4.49 11.04 0.19
N SER A 59 -4.20 12.07 -0.61
CA SER A 59 -4.26 11.99 -2.08
C SER A 59 -3.28 10.98 -2.63
N VAL A 60 -2.05 10.96 -2.12
CA VAL A 60 -1.02 9.98 -2.51
C VAL A 60 -1.41 8.57 -2.10
N THR A 61 -1.95 8.39 -0.88
CA THR A 61 -2.41 7.09 -0.39
C THR A 61 -3.51 6.53 -1.27
N LEU A 62 -4.54 7.32 -1.58
CA LEU A 62 -5.65 6.91 -2.43
C LEU A 62 -5.20 6.60 -3.87
N LEU A 63 -4.31 7.42 -4.44
CA LEU A 63 -3.76 7.19 -5.78
C LEU A 63 -2.96 5.88 -5.83
N SER A 64 -2.13 5.64 -4.81
CA SER A 64 -1.33 4.43 -4.68
C SER A 64 -2.20 3.19 -4.51
N LEU A 65 -3.24 3.27 -3.67
CA LEU A 65 -4.23 2.20 -3.50
C LEU A 65 -4.93 1.87 -4.81
N ALA A 66 -5.42 2.88 -5.55
CA ALA A 66 -6.10 2.67 -6.83
C ALA A 66 -5.22 1.93 -7.84
N ILE A 67 -3.95 2.33 -7.94
CA ILE A 67 -2.99 1.68 -8.84
C ILE A 67 -2.67 0.27 -8.35
N GLY A 68 -2.45 0.09 -7.05
CA GLY A 68 -2.15 -1.22 -6.47
C GLY A 68 -3.30 -2.22 -6.63
N TYR A 69 -4.54 -1.81 -6.42
CA TYR A 69 -5.72 -2.66 -6.67
C TYR A 69 -5.89 -2.99 -8.15
N PHE A 70 -5.60 -2.06 -9.06
CA PHE A 70 -5.67 -2.33 -10.50
C PHE A 70 -4.64 -3.39 -10.92
N ILE A 71 -3.38 -3.23 -10.50
CA ILE A 71 -2.31 -4.18 -10.86
C ILE A 71 -2.51 -5.50 -10.10
N GLY A 72 -2.92 -5.45 -8.83
CA GLY A 72 -3.18 -6.62 -7.99
C GLY A 72 -4.35 -7.45 -8.46
N GLY A 73 -5.47 -6.82 -8.86
CA GLY A 73 -6.61 -7.52 -9.45
C GLY A 73 -6.24 -8.23 -10.75
N ARG A 74 -5.45 -7.58 -11.60
CA ARG A 74 -4.95 -8.19 -12.84
C ARG A 74 -3.97 -9.35 -12.60
N TRP A 75 -3.23 -9.32 -11.49
CA TRP A 75 -2.34 -10.41 -11.09
C TRP A 75 -3.11 -11.57 -10.44
N SER A 76 -4.08 -11.28 -9.57
CA SER A 76 -4.95 -12.27 -8.93
C SER A 76 -5.70 -13.13 -9.96
N ASP A 77 -6.17 -12.50 -11.05
CA ASP A 77 -6.79 -13.18 -12.20
C ASP A 77 -5.83 -14.15 -12.94
N ARG A 78 -4.51 -13.94 -12.86
CA ARG A 78 -3.50 -14.79 -13.52
C ARG A 78 -2.86 -15.84 -12.60
N SER A 79 -2.87 -15.65 -11.28
CA SER A 79 -2.18 -16.56 -10.35
C SER A 79 -2.77 -16.51 -8.94
N GLN A 80 -3.50 -17.55 -8.53
CA GLN A 80 -4.07 -17.72 -7.18
C GLN A 80 -3.03 -18.18 -6.14
N GLY A 81 -1.78 -17.72 -6.27
CA GLY A 81 -0.66 -18.17 -5.44
C GLY A 81 -0.50 -17.33 -4.19
N ILE A 82 -0.82 -17.90 -3.02
CA ILE A 82 -0.57 -17.31 -1.68
C ILE A 82 0.88 -16.81 -1.54
N GLY A 83 1.84 -17.47 -2.21
CA GLY A 83 3.25 -17.07 -2.20
C GLY A 83 3.54 -15.69 -2.82
N GLY A 84 2.77 -15.27 -3.83
CA GLY A 84 2.90 -13.92 -4.41
C GLY A 84 2.47 -12.83 -3.43
N LEU A 85 1.46 -13.12 -2.62
CA LEU A 85 0.96 -12.24 -1.56
C LEU A 85 2.04 -11.95 -0.51
N TYR A 86 2.65 -13.02 0.01
CA TYR A 86 3.71 -12.91 1.01
C TYR A 86 4.97 -12.23 0.46
N ALA A 87 5.33 -12.49 -0.80
CA ALA A 87 6.46 -11.83 -1.46
C ALA A 87 6.22 -10.32 -1.62
N ALA A 88 5.00 -9.90 -1.99
CA ALA A 88 4.64 -8.49 -2.09
C ALA A 88 4.63 -7.79 -0.71
N MET A 89 4.12 -8.45 0.33
CA MET A 89 4.20 -7.95 1.71
C MET A 89 5.65 -7.81 2.19
N ALA A 90 6.50 -8.81 1.94
CA ALA A 90 7.91 -8.76 2.30
C ALA A 90 8.66 -7.64 1.54
N GLY A 91 8.35 -7.47 0.25
CA GLY A 91 8.87 -6.38 -0.57
C GLY A 91 8.44 -5.00 -0.06
N ALA A 92 7.17 -4.84 0.31
CA ALA A 92 6.64 -3.61 0.89
C ALA A 92 7.34 -3.27 2.22
N ALA A 93 7.52 -4.26 3.10
CA ALA A 93 8.20 -4.09 4.38
C ALA A 93 9.68 -3.71 4.21
N ALA A 94 10.39 -4.39 3.30
CA ALA A 94 11.79 -4.08 3.00
C ALA A 94 11.95 -2.67 2.41
N TYR A 95 11.05 -2.28 1.49
CA TYR A 95 11.06 -0.94 0.91
C TYR A 95 10.73 0.13 1.96
N LEU A 96 9.74 -0.12 2.83
CA LEU A 96 9.41 0.80 3.92
C LEU A 96 10.60 1.00 4.87
N ALA A 97 11.31 -0.08 5.22
CA ALA A 97 12.51 -0.01 6.05
C ALA A 97 13.62 0.82 5.39
N LEU A 98 13.83 0.67 4.09
CA LEU A 98 14.78 1.48 3.32
C LEU A 98 14.33 2.96 3.29
N THR A 99 13.05 3.19 3.04
CA THR A 99 12.42 4.52 3.02
C THR A 99 12.65 5.27 4.34
N LEU A 100 12.49 4.62 5.49
CA LEU A 100 12.75 5.23 6.80
C LEU A 100 14.19 5.76 6.92
N SER A 101 15.17 5.00 6.41
CA SER A 101 16.58 5.41 6.46
C SER A 101 16.93 6.53 5.48
N VAL A 102 16.19 6.65 4.38
CA VAL A 102 16.43 7.64 3.31
C VAL A 102 15.62 8.94 3.52
N THR A 103 14.64 8.92 4.44
CA THR A 103 13.73 10.04 4.71
C THR A 103 14.47 11.33 5.01
N GLU A 104 15.50 11.31 5.87
CA GLU A 104 16.27 12.52 6.21
C GLU A 104 16.93 13.16 4.99
N SER A 105 17.64 12.37 4.17
CA SER A 105 18.37 12.88 3.00
C SER A 105 17.44 13.46 1.92
N VAL A 106 16.27 12.86 1.71
CA VAL A 106 15.29 13.33 0.72
C VAL A 106 14.56 14.58 1.21
N SER A 107 14.27 14.64 2.52
CA SER A 107 13.60 15.79 3.12
C SER A 107 14.47 17.05 3.05
N TYR A 108 15.78 16.93 3.33
CA TYR A 108 16.72 18.06 3.18
C TYR A 108 16.82 18.57 1.74
N ARG A 109 16.81 17.68 0.73
CA ARG A 109 16.83 18.09 -0.69
C ARG A 109 15.51 18.69 -1.18
N CYS A 110 14.38 18.30 -0.59
CA CYS A 110 13.06 18.83 -0.95
C CYS A 110 12.77 20.21 -0.33
N LEU A 111 13.47 20.58 0.75
CA LEU A 111 13.34 21.91 1.37
C LEU A 111 13.75 23.05 0.42
N ASP A 112 14.70 22.82 -0.49
CA ASP A 112 15.12 23.80 -1.51
C ASP A 112 14.04 24.11 -2.56
N LEU A 113 13.09 23.20 -2.78
CA LEU A 113 12.04 23.32 -3.82
C LEU A 113 10.74 23.96 -3.31
N GLY A 114 10.67 24.30 -2.02
CA GLY A 114 9.51 24.93 -1.39
C GLY A 114 8.51 23.94 -0.77
N VAL A 115 7.96 24.37 0.36
CA VAL A 115 7.16 23.58 1.32
C VAL A 115 5.97 22.84 0.68
N LYS A 116 5.28 23.47 -0.28
CA LYS A 116 4.11 22.86 -0.96
C LYS A 116 4.48 21.68 -1.86
N LEU A 117 5.42 21.89 -2.79
CA LEU A 117 5.82 20.87 -3.77
C LEU A 117 6.69 19.79 -3.13
N GLY A 118 7.58 20.16 -2.21
CA GLY A 118 8.43 19.21 -1.49
C GLY A 118 7.62 18.15 -0.73
N SER A 119 6.47 18.52 -0.16
CA SER A 119 5.62 17.59 0.59
C SER A 119 4.96 16.53 -0.29
N ILE A 120 4.39 16.93 -1.43
CA ILE A 120 3.73 16.02 -2.37
C ILE A 120 4.77 15.11 -3.02
N MET A 121 5.90 15.67 -3.46
CA MET A 121 6.94 14.88 -4.13
C MET A 121 7.60 13.89 -3.17
N ALA A 122 7.93 14.30 -1.94
CA ALA A 122 8.49 13.41 -0.93
C ALA A 122 7.49 12.31 -0.53
N ALA A 123 6.23 12.66 -0.26
CA ALA A 123 5.21 11.68 0.08
C ALA A 123 5.00 10.66 -1.04
N THR A 124 4.93 11.12 -2.29
CA THR A 124 4.82 10.25 -3.46
C THR A 124 6.04 9.33 -3.56
N PHE A 125 7.27 9.86 -3.53
CA PHE A 125 8.45 9.01 -3.69
C PHE A 125 8.63 7.98 -2.57
N LEU A 126 8.36 8.38 -1.31
CA LEU A 126 8.55 7.50 -0.16
C LEU A 126 7.45 6.45 -0.02
N PHE A 127 6.19 6.88 -0.12
CA PHE A 127 5.04 6.06 0.31
C PHE A 127 4.28 5.43 -0.86
N PHE A 128 4.48 5.89 -2.10
CA PHE A 128 3.77 5.33 -3.25
C PHE A 128 4.09 3.84 -3.42
N VAL A 129 5.35 3.46 -3.53
CA VAL A 129 5.77 2.07 -3.74
C VAL A 129 5.28 1.11 -2.64
N PRO A 130 5.50 1.37 -1.33
CA PRO A 130 5.06 0.45 -0.29
C PRO A 130 3.53 0.36 -0.20
N LEU A 131 2.81 1.47 -0.38
CA LEU A 131 1.34 1.45 -0.38
C LEU A 131 0.77 0.73 -1.60
N THR A 132 1.41 0.82 -2.77
CA THR A 132 0.96 0.14 -3.99
C THR A 132 1.14 -1.37 -3.84
N LEU A 133 2.28 -1.81 -3.29
CA LEU A 133 2.56 -3.22 -3.00
C LEU A 133 1.59 -3.79 -1.96
N LEU A 134 1.26 -3.03 -0.92
CA LEU A 134 0.35 -3.45 0.15
C LEU A 134 -1.13 -3.43 -0.29
N ALA A 135 -1.49 -2.53 -1.21
CA ALA A 135 -2.80 -2.53 -1.87
C ALA A 135 -2.97 -3.72 -2.82
N MET A 136 -1.91 -4.12 -3.51
CA MET A 136 -1.88 -5.28 -4.39
C MET A 136 -2.16 -6.60 -3.65
N THR A 137 -1.98 -6.67 -2.33
CA THR A 137 -2.26 -7.87 -1.52
C THR A 137 -3.67 -7.92 -0.93
N GLY A 138 -4.51 -6.92 -1.20
CA GLY A 138 -5.92 -6.91 -0.80
C GLY A 138 -6.96 -7.59 -1.73
N PRO A 139 -6.72 -7.91 -3.02
CA PRO A 139 -7.75 -8.38 -3.93
C PRO A 139 -7.97 -9.91 -3.91
#